data_AF-A0A953QA34-F1
#
_entry.id   AF-A0A953QA34-F1
#
_cell.length_a   1.000
_cell.length_b   1.000
_cell.length_c   1.000
_cell.angle_alpha   90.00
_cell.angle_beta   90.00
_cell.angle_gamma   90.00
#
_symmetry.space_group_name_H-M   'P 1'
#
loop_
_entity.id
_entity.type
_entity.pdbx_description
1 polymer ?
#
loop_
_entity_poly.entity_id
_entity_poly.type
_entity_poly.pdbx_seq_one_letter_code
_entity_poly.pdbx_strand_id
1 'polypeptide(L)'
;MKTGRKRGRKPHTLADRKLMAEVSQKFKEYRNKRNLRVEDAARELGVSRASFYKYEAKKYVPRIEVLRRAHRKWGMTFTYADFVLDNEFFESQTKEPGPLKEEQIPLPFIEALRSEDIEILAVVPRKPNAVELKLRISFAS
;
A
#
# COMPACT_ATOMS: atom_id res chain seq x y z
N MET A 1 10.98 36.83 6.63
CA MET A 1 11.46 35.75 5.74
C MET A 1 11.42 34.42 6.50
N LYS A 2 10.56 33.46 6.13
CA LYS A 2 10.53 32.12 6.77
C LYS A 2 11.35 31.16 5.92
N THR A 3 12.55 30.81 6.37
CA THR A 3 13.40 29.78 5.77
C THR A 3 12.84 28.41 6.12
N GLY A 4 12.07 27.82 5.21
CA GLY A 4 11.65 26.41 5.33
C GLY A 4 12.87 25.49 5.27
N ARG A 5 13.25 24.89 6.40
CA ARG A 5 14.26 23.83 6.43
C ARG A 5 13.80 22.67 5.54
N LYS A 6 14.47 22.46 4.39
CA LYS A 6 14.28 21.26 3.55
C LYS A 6 14.62 20.04 4.42
N ARG A 7 13.60 19.29 4.87
CA ARG A 7 13.82 18.03 5.60
C ARG A 7 14.66 17.11 4.73
N GLY A 8 15.87 16.76 5.19
CA GLY A 8 16.76 15.84 4.50
C GLY A 8 16.09 14.48 4.27
N ARG A 9 16.46 13.82 3.17
CA ARG A 9 15.95 12.49 2.84
C ARG A 9 16.45 11.50 3.88
N LYS A 10 15.55 10.69 4.46
CA LYS A 10 15.92 9.63 5.41
C LYS A 10 16.94 8.68 4.74
N PRO A 11 17.96 8.23 5.48
CA PRO A 11 18.94 7.28 4.94
C PRO A 11 18.28 5.93 4.62
N HIS A 12 18.79 5.25 3.60
CA HIS A 12 18.33 3.91 3.22
C HIS A 12 18.71 2.87 4.28
N THR A 13 17.75 2.04 4.65
CA THR A 13 17.93 0.93 5.59
C THR A 13 18.77 -0.20 4.98
N LEU A 14 19.16 -1.20 5.77
CA LEU A 14 19.87 -2.38 5.25
C LEU A 14 19.00 -3.18 4.29
N ALA A 15 17.70 -3.33 4.58
CA ALA A 15 16.73 -3.99 3.70
C ALA A 15 16.61 -3.25 2.36
N ASP A 16 16.52 -1.91 2.38
CA ASP A 16 16.51 -1.09 1.17
C ASP A 16 17.75 -1.34 0.31
N ARG A 17 18.93 -1.39 0.92
CA ARG A 17 20.20 -1.61 0.21
C ARG A 17 20.26 -3.00 -0.44
N LYS A 18 19.78 -4.03 0.26
CA LYS A 18 19.68 -5.40 -0.28
C LYS A 18 18.75 -5.43 -1.49
N LEU A 19 17.54 -4.90 -1.36
CA LEU A 19 16.58 -4.82 -2.46
C LEU A 19 17.12 -4.00 -3.64
N MET A 20 17.74 -2.84 -3.39
CA MET A 20 18.35 -2.04 -4.47
C MET A 20 19.45 -2.80 -5.20
N ALA A 21 20.26 -3.59 -4.49
CA ALA A 21 21.29 -4.42 -5.11
C ALA A 21 20.68 -5.51 -5.99
N GLU A 22 19.68 -6.22 -5.48
CA GLU A 22 18.95 -7.27 -6.19
C GLU A 22 18.27 -6.73 -7.45
N VAL A 23 17.51 -5.63 -7.32
CA VAL A 23 16.85 -4.95 -8.43
C VAL A 23 17.85 -4.52 -9.49
N SER A 24 18.94 -3.86 -9.07
CA SER A 24 19.98 -3.40 -9.98
C SER A 24 20.57 -4.54 -10.79
N GLN A 25 20.77 -5.70 -10.18
CA GLN A 25 21.33 -6.85 -10.85
C GLN A 25 20.32 -7.49 -11.81
N LYS A 26 19.12 -7.82 -11.33
CA LYS A 26 18.06 -8.42 -12.14
C LYS A 26 17.67 -7.56 -13.34
N PHE A 27 17.61 -6.23 -13.18
CA PHE A 27 17.25 -5.32 -14.27
C PHE A 27 18.34 -5.26 -15.34
N LYS A 28 19.62 -5.20 -14.94
CA LYS A 28 20.74 -5.23 -15.89
C LYS A 28 20.81 -6.55 -16.63
N GLU A 29 20.67 -7.66 -15.92
CA GLU A 29 20.69 -9.00 -16.51
C GLU A 29 19.56 -9.18 -17.52
N TYR A 30 18.33 -8.78 -17.18
CA TYR A 30 17.19 -8.87 -18.08
C TYR A 30 17.40 -8.03 -19.35
N ARG A 31 17.85 -6.78 -19.18
CA ARG A 31 18.11 -5.87 -20.28
C ARG A 31 19.21 -6.41 -21.20
N ASN A 32 20.31 -6.90 -20.63
CA ASN A 32 21.42 -7.44 -21.40
C ASN A 32 21.05 -8.75 -22.12
N LYS A 33 20.33 -9.67 -21.45
CA LYS A 33 19.88 -10.94 -22.04
C LYS A 33 18.95 -10.73 -23.24
N ARG A 34 18.16 -9.67 -23.23
CA ARG A 34 17.22 -9.32 -24.31
C ARG A 34 17.73 -8.24 -25.26
N ASN A 35 18.97 -7.79 -25.09
CA ASN A 35 19.57 -6.68 -25.83
C ASN A 35 18.66 -5.42 -25.89
N LEU A 36 17.95 -5.13 -24.79
CA LEU A 36 17.00 -4.02 -24.72
C LEU A 36 17.72 -2.70 -24.45
N ARG A 37 17.20 -1.62 -25.03
CA ARG A 37 17.61 -0.26 -24.64
C ARG A 37 16.97 0.08 -23.30
N VAL A 38 17.57 1.04 -22.60
CA VAL A 38 17.05 1.46 -21.28
C VAL A 38 15.64 2.06 -21.41
N GLU A 39 15.37 2.74 -22.52
CA GLU A 39 14.07 3.32 -22.86
C GLU A 39 12.99 2.24 -22.97
N ASP A 40 13.30 1.10 -23.58
CA ASP A 40 12.35 0.00 -23.77
C ASP A 40 12.03 -0.67 -22.43
N ALA A 41 13.06 -1.00 -21.65
CA ALA A 41 12.89 -1.58 -20.32
C ALA A 41 12.12 -0.63 -19.38
N ALA A 42 12.41 0.68 -19.43
CA ALA A 42 11.68 1.68 -18.66
C ALA A 42 10.21 1.77 -19.07
N ARG A 43 9.93 1.73 -20.39
CA ARG A 43 8.58 1.73 -20.95
C ARG A 43 7.79 0.48 -20.52
N GLU A 44 8.41 -0.69 -20.53
CA GLU A 44 7.77 -1.92 -20.06
C GLU A 44 7.34 -1.81 -18.58
N LEU A 45 8.17 -1.21 -17.73
CA LEU A 45 7.83 -0.97 -16.32
C LEU A 45 6.95 0.27 -16.09
N GLY A 46 6.65 1.04 -17.13
CA GLY A 46 5.89 2.29 -17.03
C GLY A 46 6.57 3.33 -16.12
N VAL A 47 7.89 3.45 -16.22
CA VAL A 47 8.71 4.45 -15.50
C VAL A 47 9.50 5.30 -16.48
N SER A 48 9.99 6.46 -16.02
CA SER A 48 10.90 7.28 -16.83
C SER A 48 12.26 6.59 -17.03
N ARG A 49 12.92 6.88 -18.15
CA ARG A 49 14.32 6.51 -18.41
C ARG A 49 15.23 6.87 -17.22
N ALA A 50 15.09 8.08 -16.68
CA ALA A 50 15.89 8.56 -15.56
C ALA A 50 15.66 7.74 -14.28
N SER A 51 14.42 7.33 -14.01
CA SER A 51 14.09 6.44 -12.88
C SER A 51 14.76 5.08 -13.05
N PHE A 52 14.70 4.52 -14.26
CA PHE A 52 15.33 3.24 -14.56
C PHE A 52 16.85 3.24 -14.31
N TYR A 53 17.56 4.26 -14.81
CA TYR A 53 18.99 4.43 -14.50
C TYR A 53 19.27 4.53 -13.00
N LYS A 54 18.40 5.20 -12.23
CA LYS A 54 18.56 5.28 -10.77
C LYS A 54 18.38 3.92 -10.08
N TYR A 55 17.56 3.03 -10.63
CA TYR A 55 17.41 1.66 -10.15
C TYR A 55 18.66 0.83 -10.48
N GLU A 56 19.14 0.87 -11.73
CA GLU A 56 20.39 0.19 -12.13
C GLU A 56 21.63 0.72 -11.39
N ALA A 57 21.60 1.96 -10.89
CA ALA A 57 22.68 2.57 -10.13
C ALA A 57 22.52 2.41 -8.60
N LYS A 58 21.54 1.62 -8.11
CA LYS A 58 21.26 1.39 -6.67
C LYS A 58 21.03 2.69 -5.88
N LYS A 59 20.55 3.76 -6.54
CA LYS A 59 20.33 5.06 -5.89
C LYS A 59 18.96 5.14 -5.21
N TYR A 60 17.95 4.48 -5.79
CA TYR A 60 16.54 4.61 -5.41
C TYR A 60 15.94 3.22 -5.18
N VAL A 61 15.15 3.11 -4.11
CA VAL A 61 14.25 1.97 -3.89
C VAL A 61 13.08 2.09 -4.87
N PRO A 62 12.81 1.07 -5.72
CA PRO A 62 11.65 1.08 -6.59
C PRO A 62 10.35 1.09 -5.79
N ARG A 63 9.31 1.71 -6.33
CA ARG A 63 7.97 1.60 -5.75
C ARG A 63 7.45 0.18 -5.94
N ILE A 64 6.56 -0.27 -5.05
CA ILE A 64 5.97 -1.61 -5.12
C ILE A 64 5.30 -1.88 -6.48
N GLU A 65 4.67 -0.87 -7.08
CA GLU A 65 4.08 -0.94 -8.42
C GLU A 65 5.09 -1.32 -9.52
N VAL A 66 6.32 -0.81 -9.42
CA VAL A 66 7.40 -1.12 -10.37
C VAL A 66 7.82 -2.59 -10.21
N LEU A 67 7.96 -3.05 -8.96
CA LEU A 67 8.29 -4.45 -8.66
C LEU A 67 7.19 -5.39 -9.13
N ARG A 68 5.91 -5.02 -8.94
CA ARG A 68 4.75 -5.76 -9.44
C ARG A 68 4.75 -5.89 -10.95
N ARG A 69 5.06 -4.81 -11.67
CA ARG A 69 5.16 -4.84 -13.15
C ARG A 69 6.35 -5.68 -13.62
N ALA A 70 7.48 -5.58 -12.93
CA ALA A 70 8.64 -6.44 -13.20
C ALA A 70 8.29 -7.92 -12.95
N HIS A 71 7.54 -8.24 -11.89
CA HIS A 71 7.05 -9.59 -11.67
C HIS A 71 6.15 -10.07 -12.81
N ARG A 72 5.08 -9.33 -13.11
CA ARG A 72 4.10 -9.72 -14.14
C ARG A 72 4.68 -9.81 -15.55
N LYS A 73 5.55 -8.87 -15.93
CA LYS A 73 6.08 -8.81 -17.31
C LYS A 73 7.37 -9.62 -17.49
N TRP A 74 8.19 -9.69 -16.45
CA TRP A 74 9.54 -10.24 -16.53
C TRP A 74 9.73 -11.51 -15.72
N GLY A 75 8.71 -11.95 -14.97
CA GLY A 75 8.77 -13.15 -14.13
C GLY A 75 9.72 -13.01 -12.94
N MET A 76 10.01 -11.79 -12.50
CA MET A 76 10.97 -11.54 -11.43
C MET A 76 10.31 -11.63 -10.05
N THR A 77 10.89 -12.38 -9.14
CA THR A 77 10.63 -12.28 -7.69
C THR A 77 11.67 -11.38 -7.04
N PHE A 78 11.39 -10.84 -5.87
CA PHE A 78 12.35 -10.03 -5.09
C PHE A 78 12.27 -10.39 -3.61
N THR A 79 13.31 -10.12 -2.83
CA THR A 79 13.29 -10.28 -1.38
C THR A 79 13.41 -8.92 -0.70
N TYR A 80 12.49 -8.62 0.21
CA TYR A 80 12.53 -7.40 1.01
C TYR A 80 12.35 -7.72 2.49
N ALA A 81 13.39 -7.41 3.29
CA ALA A 81 13.52 -7.89 4.67
C ALA A 81 13.39 -9.42 4.70
N ASP A 82 12.29 -9.95 5.26
CA ASP A 82 12.01 -11.38 5.37
C ASP A 82 10.86 -11.83 4.45
N PHE A 83 10.37 -10.93 3.57
CA PHE A 83 9.27 -11.19 2.66
C PHE A 83 9.78 -11.47 1.24
N VAL A 84 9.17 -12.46 0.59
CA VAL A 84 9.30 -12.67 -0.85
C VAL A 84 8.18 -11.89 -1.53
N LEU A 85 8.55 -11.06 -2.50
CA LEU A 85 7.65 -10.28 -3.33
C LEU A 85 7.31 -11.10 -4.58
N ASP A 86 6.35 -12.01 -4.44
CA ASP A 86 5.84 -12.91 -5.46
C ASP A 86 4.35 -12.63 -5.76
N ASN A 87 3.70 -13.53 -6.51
CA ASN A 87 2.33 -13.35 -6.92
C ASN A 87 1.36 -13.29 -5.72
N GLU A 88 1.56 -14.15 -4.72
CA GLU A 88 0.74 -14.15 -3.49
C GLU A 88 0.87 -12.82 -2.74
N PHE A 89 2.11 -12.31 -2.61
CA PHE A 89 2.34 -11.00 -2.02
C PHE A 89 1.60 -9.91 -2.81
N PHE A 90 1.74 -9.87 -4.14
CA PHE A 90 1.13 -8.81 -4.94
C PHE A 90 -0.39 -8.89 -5.00
N GLU A 91 -0.97 -10.08 -4.98
CA GLU A 91 -2.43 -10.30 -4.95
C GLU A 91 -3.05 -9.92 -3.60
N SER A 92 -2.35 -10.16 -2.49
CA SER A 92 -2.79 -9.67 -1.17
C SER A 92 -2.86 -8.14 -1.08
N GLN A 93 -2.08 -7.45 -1.91
CA GLN A 93 -2.05 -5.98 -2.00
C GLN A 93 -3.09 -5.42 -2.98
N THR A 94 -3.63 -6.25 -3.88
CA THR A 94 -4.86 -5.94 -4.61
C THR A 94 -6.06 -6.20 -3.73
N LYS A 95 -6.13 -5.52 -2.58
CA LYS A 95 -7.43 -5.03 -2.17
C LYS A 95 -7.80 -4.07 -3.28
N GLU A 96 -8.70 -4.49 -4.17
CA GLU A 96 -9.48 -3.50 -4.90
C GLU A 96 -9.94 -2.46 -3.86
N PRO A 97 -10.04 -1.17 -4.19
CA PRO A 97 -11.05 -0.36 -3.53
C PRO A 97 -12.38 -1.04 -3.89
N GLY A 98 -12.69 -2.15 -3.22
CA GLY A 98 -14.01 -2.71 -3.24
C GLY A 98 -14.93 -1.56 -2.88
N PRO A 99 -16.17 -1.55 -3.39
CA PRO A 99 -17.16 -0.67 -2.79
C PRO A 99 -17.00 -0.82 -1.29
N LEU A 100 -17.03 0.29 -0.55
CA LEU A 100 -17.20 0.25 0.89
C LEU A 100 -18.46 -0.61 1.12
N LYS A 101 -18.30 -1.93 1.18
CA LYS A 101 -19.26 -2.83 1.75
C LYS A 101 -19.14 -2.46 3.20
N GLU A 102 -19.95 -1.49 3.58
CA GLU A 102 -20.56 -1.47 4.88
C GLU A 102 -21.09 -2.89 5.06
N GLU A 103 -20.24 -3.78 5.59
CA GLU A 103 -20.67 -5.08 6.05
C GLU A 103 -21.69 -4.73 7.13
N GLN A 104 -22.97 -4.75 6.75
CA GLN A 104 -24.06 -4.69 7.70
C GLN A 104 -23.94 -5.98 8.49
N ILE A 105 -23.24 -5.91 9.61
CA ILE A 105 -23.19 -6.97 10.59
C ILE A 105 -24.62 -7.06 11.14
N PRO A 106 -25.37 -8.14 10.88
CA PRO A 106 -26.63 -8.34 11.57
C PRO A 106 -26.29 -8.44 13.06
N LEU A 107 -26.87 -7.56 13.85
CA LEU A 107 -26.79 -7.61 15.31
C LEU A 107 -28.10 -8.25 15.78
N PRO A 108 -28.23 -9.60 15.75
CA PRO A 108 -29.50 -10.28 16.04
C PRO A 108 -30.01 -9.98 17.45
N PHE A 109 -29.11 -9.60 18.36
CA PHE A 109 -29.46 -9.17 19.71
C PHE A 109 -30.20 -7.84 19.77
N ILE A 110 -30.20 -7.01 18.71
CA ILE A 110 -30.95 -5.75 18.69
C ILE A 110 -32.45 -6.03 18.89
N GLU A 111 -32.96 -7.15 18.36
CA GLU A 111 -34.36 -7.54 18.52
C GLU A 111 -34.74 -7.83 19.97
N ALA A 112 -33.76 -8.15 20.82
CA ALA A 112 -33.95 -8.46 22.24
C ALA A 112 -33.72 -7.26 23.18
N LEU A 113 -33.25 -6.11 22.65
CA LEU A 113 -32.97 -4.92 23.46
C LEU A 113 -34.26 -4.29 23.99
N ARG A 114 -34.29 -4.02 25.29
CA ARG A 114 -35.34 -3.21 25.92
C ARG A 114 -34.88 -1.76 26.01
N SER A 115 -35.84 -0.85 26.22
CA SER A 115 -35.52 0.57 26.43
C SER A 115 -34.64 0.80 27.65
N GLU A 116 -34.73 -0.07 28.67
CA GLU A 116 -33.87 -0.03 29.86
C GLU A 116 -32.39 -0.35 29.57
N ASP A 117 -32.12 -1.10 28.49
CA ASP A 117 -30.77 -1.55 28.13
C ASP A 117 -29.96 -0.49 27.37
N ILE A 118 -30.61 0.62 26.97
CA ILE A 118 -30.04 1.64 26.08
C ILE A 118 -29.95 2.97 26.82
N GLU A 119 -28.73 3.46 27.00
CA GLU A 119 -28.43 4.77 27.55
C GLU A 119 -27.88 5.69 26.46
N ILE A 120 -28.52 6.85 26.24
CA ILE A 120 -28.02 7.87 25.32
C ILE A 120 -26.97 8.72 26.05
N LEU A 121 -25.71 8.54 25.70
CA LEU A 121 -24.60 9.29 26.32
C LEU A 121 -24.42 10.68 25.72
N ALA A 122 -24.70 10.85 24.43
CA ALA A 122 -24.58 12.15 23.77
C ALA A 122 -25.39 12.21 22.47
N VAL A 123 -25.88 13.41 22.17
CA VAL A 123 -26.52 13.76 20.90
C VAL A 123 -25.79 14.97 20.33
N VAL A 124 -25.15 14.81 19.17
CA VAL A 124 -24.43 15.90 18.49
C VAL A 124 -25.15 16.21 17.17
N PRO A 125 -25.78 17.39 17.04
CA PRO A 125 -26.35 17.80 15.77
C PRO A 125 -25.23 18.04 14.75
N ARG A 126 -25.28 17.37 13.60
CA ARG A 126 -24.30 17.52 12.52
C ARG A 126 -24.84 18.36 11.36
N LYS A 127 -26.13 18.24 11.04
CA LYS A 127 -26.84 18.96 9.96
C LYS A 127 -28.30 19.21 10.37
N PRO A 128 -29.07 20.07 9.66
CA PRO A 128 -30.48 20.32 9.97
C PRO A 128 -31.33 19.05 10.11
N ASN A 129 -30.98 18.01 9.35
CA ASN A 129 -31.68 16.72 9.33
C ASN A 129 -30.76 15.54 9.72
N ALA A 130 -29.68 15.78 10.47
CA ALA A 130 -28.79 14.70 10.90
C ALA A 130 -28.23 14.93 12.30
N VAL A 131 -28.40 13.92 13.15
CA VAL A 131 -27.82 13.84 14.49
C VAL A 131 -26.89 12.64 14.58
N GLU A 132 -25.81 12.82 15.32
CA GLU A 132 -24.90 11.77 15.72
C GLU A 132 -25.21 11.38 17.16
N LEU A 133 -25.48 10.10 17.39
CA LEU A 133 -25.82 9.57 18.70
C LEU A 133 -24.64 8.74 19.23
N LYS A 134 -24.29 8.98 20.49
CA LYS A 134 -23.40 8.08 21.25
C LYS A 134 -24.27 7.28 22.22
N LEU A 135 -24.36 5.98 21.98
CA LEU A 135 -25.16 5.06 22.79
C LEU A 135 -24.25 4.18 23.66
N ARG A 136 -24.73 3.82 24.84
CA ARG A 136 -24.24 2.69 25.63
C ARG A 136 -25.36 1.67 25.68
N ILE A 137 -25.04 0.45 25.28
CA ILE A 137 -25.95 -0.69 25.37
C ILE A 137 -25.39 -1.60 26.46
N SER A 138 -26.20 -1.89 27.46
CA SER A 138 -25.87 -2.80 28.55
C SER A 138 -26.62 -4.10 28.34
N PHE A 139 -25.91 -5.22 28.34
CA PHE A 139 -26.53 -6.54 28.31
C PHE A 139 -26.61 -7.05 29.75
N ALA A 140 -27.82 -7.18 30.29
CA ALA A 140 -28.00 -7.94 31.53
C ALA A 140 -27.56 -9.39 31.28
N SER A 141 -26.69 -9.91 32.15
CA SER A 141 -26.30 -11.33 32.16
C SER A 141 -27.42 -12.21 32.71
#